data_AF-A0A9X0WF47-F1
#
_entry.id   AF-A0A9X0WF47-F1
#
_cell.length_a   1.000
_cell.length_b   1.000
_cell.length_c   1.000
_cell.angle_alpha   90.00
_cell.angle_beta   90.00
_cell.angle_gamma   90.00
#
_symmetry.space_group_name_H-M   'P 1'
#
loop_
_entity.id
_entity.type
_entity.pdbx_description
1 polymer ?
#
loop_
_entity_poly.entity_id
_entity_poly.type
_entity_poly.pdbx_seq_one_letter_code
_entity_poly.pdbx_strand_id
1 'polypeptide(L)'
;MHHLDRRKHVRGQAVIALLAVTLFALAGAGLGYWIGYHQSLIKTVDNLPSTIRSPHSLLAPLLETTVSIEDLTAAGDLDAIAARLGEMQAELMRLNALGERLVRMSGLSPAEFDFENPPPRGGPEESPVRDYTIRELASELSSMVSLVQDRQRKLEVIEDVIMEKDLTAQAVPTGWPVRSGYVTSRFGFRVHPIRKSRSFHTGVDFASPRGSPVIAVADGVVTFSGRQGGYGRMVDIRHVNGLVTRYAHNQENLVVEGQMVRQGQKIATVGSSGTATGPHVHFEVLKNGKAVDPFRYIDRSPSPILASNADEQSG
;
A
#
# COMPACT_ATOMS: atom_id res chain seq x y z
N MET A 1 -58.13 26.16 -47.50
CA MET A 1 -56.70 26.42 -47.19
C MET A 1 -56.26 25.83 -45.84
N HIS A 2 -56.64 24.58 -45.49
CA HIS A 2 -56.36 24.01 -44.14
C HIS A 2 -55.42 22.77 -44.12
N HIS A 3 -54.89 22.33 -45.27
CA HIS A 3 -54.09 21.09 -45.34
C HIS A 3 -52.56 21.28 -45.30
N LEU A 4 -52.06 22.52 -45.43
CA LEU A 4 -50.61 22.79 -45.49
C LEU A 4 -49.94 22.92 -44.11
N ASP A 5 -50.71 23.21 -43.06
CA ASP A 5 -50.17 23.53 -41.73
C ASP A 5 -49.86 22.28 -40.89
N ARG A 6 -50.66 21.22 -41.05
CA ARG A 6 -50.48 19.95 -40.32
C ARG A 6 -49.16 19.24 -40.67
N ARG A 7 -48.64 19.42 -41.88
CA ARG A 7 -47.35 18.81 -42.32
C ARG A 7 -46.13 19.48 -41.68
N LYS A 8 -46.20 20.77 -41.30
CA LYS A 8 -45.09 21.47 -40.66
C LYS A 8 -44.94 21.06 -39.19
N HIS A 9 -46.04 20.89 -38.48
CA HIS A 9 -46.02 20.44 -37.08
C HIS A 9 -45.49 19.01 -36.91
N VAL A 10 -45.89 18.06 -37.78
CA VAL A 10 -45.42 16.67 -37.72
C VAL A 10 -43.92 16.59 -38.03
N ARG A 11 -43.41 17.41 -38.96
CA ARG A 11 -41.97 17.51 -39.27
C ARG A 11 -41.17 18.08 -38.10
N GLY A 12 -41.69 19.10 -37.40
CA GLY A 12 -41.05 19.66 -36.21
C GLY A 12 -40.96 18.66 -35.06
N GLN A 13 -42.03 17.90 -34.80
CA GLN A 13 -42.04 16.85 -33.78
C GLN A 13 -41.09 15.70 -34.13
N ALA A 14 -40.99 15.32 -35.41
CA ALA A 14 -40.03 14.29 -35.85
C ALA A 14 -38.57 14.72 -35.63
N VAL A 15 -38.23 15.99 -35.86
CA VAL A 15 -36.88 16.53 -35.62
C VAL A 15 -36.55 16.55 -34.13
N ILE A 16 -37.50 16.96 -33.28
CA ILE A 16 -37.30 16.97 -31.82
C ILE A 16 -37.12 15.54 -31.27
N ALA A 17 -37.91 14.58 -31.75
CA ALA A 17 -37.77 13.17 -31.37
C ALA A 17 -36.41 12.60 -31.81
N LEU A 18 -35.95 12.92 -33.03
CA LEU A 18 -34.64 12.50 -33.52
C LEU A 18 -33.51 13.07 -32.64
N LEU A 19 -33.58 14.35 -32.29
CA LEU A 19 -32.60 15.00 -31.42
C LEU A 19 -32.59 14.36 -30.01
N ALA A 20 -33.76 14.09 -29.43
CA ALA A 20 -33.86 13.43 -28.13
C ALA A 20 -33.23 12.02 -28.14
N VAL A 21 -33.48 11.24 -29.19
CA VAL A 21 -32.88 9.90 -29.35
C VAL A 21 -31.36 9.98 -29.51
N THR A 22 -30.85 10.94 -30.29
CA THR A 22 -29.39 11.13 -30.44
C THR A 22 -28.72 11.56 -29.15
N LEU A 23 -29.37 12.44 -28.36
CA LEU A 23 -28.85 12.88 -27.06
C LEU A 23 -28.80 11.71 -26.07
N PHE A 24 -29.85 10.88 -26.05
CA PHE A 24 -29.91 9.70 -25.19
C PHE A 24 -28.85 8.66 -25.57
N ALA A 25 -28.63 8.43 -26.87
CA ALA A 25 -27.58 7.53 -27.36
C ALA A 25 -26.17 8.02 -26.99
N LEU A 26 -25.91 9.33 -27.10
CA LEU A 26 -24.64 9.93 -26.71
C LEU A 26 -24.40 9.85 -25.19
N ALA A 27 -25.44 10.09 -24.38
CA ALA A 27 -25.36 9.95 -22.92
C ALA A 27 -25.09 8.49 -22.52
N GLY A 28 -25.76 7.53 -23.15
CA GLY A 28 -25.53 6.10 -22.91
C GLY A 28 -24.12 5.64 -23.29
N ALA A 29 -23.59 6.10 -24.43
CA ALA A 29 -22.22 5.81 -24.83
C ALA A 29 -21.18 6.42 -23.88
N GLY A 30 -21.41 7.65 -23.39
CA GLY A 30 -20.57 8.30 -22.39
C GLY A 30 -20.56 7.56 -21.06
N LEU A 31 -21.74 7.11 -20.59
CA LEU A 31 -21.88 6.32 -19.36
C LEU A 31 -21.20 4.95 -19.50
N GLY A 32 -21.36 4.29 -20.64
CA GLY A 32 -20.73 3.01 -20.94
C GLY A 32 -19.20 3.10 -21.00
N TYR A 33 -18.67 4.17 -21.63
CA TYR A 33 -17.23 4.44 -21.63
C TYR A 33 -16.71 4.74 -20.21
N TRP A 34 -17.46 5.51 -19.41
CA TRP A 34 -17.09 5.84 -18.03
C TRP A 34 -17.07 4.59 -17.13
N ILE A 35 -18.10 3.73 -17.22
CA ILE A 35 -18.18 2.45 -16.50
C ILE A 35 -17.04 1.52 -16.95
N GLY A 36 -16.82 1.38 -18.26
CA GLY A 36 -15.75 0.54 -18.81
C GLY A 36 -14.35 1.01 -18.41
N TYR A 37 -14.12 2.32 -18.41
CA TYR A 37 -12.87 2.93 -17.95
C TYR A 37 -12.62 2.69 -16.46
N HIS A 38 -13.65 2.86 -15.61
CA HIS A 38 -13.55 2.56 -14.19
C HIS A 38 -13.37 1.06 -13.90
N GLN A 39 -14.01 0.17 -14.66
CA GLN A 39 -13.85 -1.27 -14.51
C GLN A 39 -12.48 -1.76 -14.99
N SER A 40 -11.93 -1.14 -16.03
CA SER A 40 -10.54 -1.33 -16.50
C SER A 40 -9.51 -0.88 -15.45
N LEU A 41 -9.77 0.24 -14.76
CA LEU A 41 -8.93 0.70 -13.66
C LEU A 41 -8.91 -0.30 -12.50
N ILE A 42 -10.07 -0.88 -12.16
CA ILE A 42 -10.17 -1.93 -11.13
C ILE A 42 -9.37 -3.18 -11.54
N LYS A 43 -9.47 -3.63 -12.81
CA LYS A 43 -8.68 -4.76 -13.32
C LYS A 43 -7.17 -4.49 -13.38
N THR A 44 -6.75 -3.23 -13.41
CA THR A 44 -5.32 -2.85 -13.37
C THR A 44 -4.75 -2.89 -11.95
N VAL A 45 -5.61 -2.86 -10.91
CA VAL A 45 -5.22 -3.11 -9.52
C VAL A 45 -5.00 -4.61 -9.25
N ASP A 46 -5.63 -5.49 -10.01
CA ASP A 46 -5.41 -6.94 -9.90
C ASP A 46 -4.09 -7.40 -10.55
N ASN A 47 -3.51 -6.59 -11.43
CA ASN A 47 -2.27 -6.91 -12.17
C ASN A 47 -1.01 -6.24 -11.62
N LEU A 48 -0.99 -5.83 -10.34
CA LEU A 48 0.29 -5.64 -9.67
C LEU A 48 0.99 -7.00 -9.54
N PRO A 49 2.32 -7.08 -9.73
CA PRO A 49 3.05 -8.31 -9.47
C PRO A 49 2.72 -8.80 -8.05
N SER A 50 2.11 -9.98 -7.98
CA SER A 50 1.68 -10.66 -6.75
C SER A 50 2.86 -11.10 -5.87
N THR A 51 4.09 -10.68 -6.18
CA THR A 51 5.31 -10.99 -5.44
C THR A 51 5.33 -10.38 -4.02
N ILE A 52 4.39 -9.49 -3.69
CA ILE A 52 4.26 -8.87 -2.34
C ILE A 52 2.83 -9.00 -1.82
N ARG A 53 2.12 -10.08 -2.17
CA ARG A 53 0.81 -10.38 -1.57
C ARG A 53 0.86 -11.73 -0.87
N SER A 54 0.78 -11.63 0.45
CA SER A 54 0.25 -12.67 1.33
C SER A 54 1.21 -13.84 1.63
N PRO A 55 1.96 -13.78 2.74
CA PRO A 55 2.53 -14.97 3.39
C PRO A 55 1.49 -16.05 3.72
N HIS A 56 0.18 -15.74 3.68
CA HIS A 56 -0.89 -16.74 3.51
C HIS A 56 -0.64 -17.81 2.41
N SER A 57 0.08 -17.49 1.32
CA SER A 57 0.46 -18.49 0.30
C SER A 57 1.56 -19.45 0.78
N LEU A 58 2.38 -19.04 1.76
CA LEU A 58 3.41 -19.86 2.39
C LEU A 58 2.81 -20.78 3.47
N LEU A 59 1.69 -20.38 4.08
CA LEU A 59 1.02 -21.13 5.15
C LEU A 59 -0.16 -22.00 4.66
N ALA A 60 -0.74 -21.69 3.50
CA ALA A 60 -1.85 -22.45 2.91
C ALA A 60 -1.59 -23.96 2.77
N PRO A 61 -0.45 -24.44 2.21
CA PRO A 61 -0.18 -25.87 2.12
C PRO A 61 0.01 -26.55 3.50
N LEU A 62 0.26 -25.77 4.56
CA LEU A 62 0.42 -26.28 5.93
C LEU A 62 -0.92 -26.42 6.67
N LEU A 63 -1.94 -25.64 6.29
CA LEU A 63 -3.28 -25.66 6.91
C LEU A 63 -4.16 -26.82 6.42
N GLU A 64 -3.84 -27.39 5.25
CA GLU A 64 -4.60 -28.48 4.65
C GLU A 64 -4.26 -29.86 5.23
N THR A 65 -3.22 -29.93 6.08
CA THR A 65 -2.82 -31.17 6.77
C THR A 65 -3.60 -31.35 8.08
N THR A 66 -4.93 -31.41 8.01
CA THR A 66 -5.73 -31.90 9.13
C THR A 66 -5.56 -33.41 9.21
N VAL A 67 -4.68 -33.85 10.11
CA VAL A 67 -4.46 -35.28 10.37
C VAL A 67 -5.66 -35.82 11.15
N SER A 68 -6.50 -36.63 10.49
CA SER A 68 -7.45 -37.49 11.21
C SER A 68 -6.66 -38.54 11.97
N ILE A 69 -6.58 -38.38 13.29
CA ILE A 69 -5.93 -39.35 14.19
C ILE A 69 -6.58 -40.75 14.10
N GLU A 70 -7.82 -40.81 13.61
CA GLU A 70 -8.58 -42.06 13.41
C GLU A 70 -7.94 -42.99 12.36
N ASP A 71 -7.37 -42.47 11.27
CA ASP A 71 -6.82 -43.30 10.19
C ASP A 71 -5.46 -43.93 10.54
N LEU A 72 -4.67 -43.26 11.39
CA LEU A 72 -3.33 -43.71 11.80
C LEU A 72 -3.37 -44.88 12.78
N THR A 73 -4.44 -44.99 13.57
CA THR A 73 -4.61 -46.09 14.54
C THR A 73 -5.14 -47.36 13.90
N ALA A 74 -5.77 -47.27 12.72
CA ALA A 74 -6.37 -48.40 12.02
C ALA A 74 -5.34 -49.24 11.22
N ALA A 75 -4.20 -48.67 10.83
CA ALA A 75 -3.25 -49.31 9.91
C ALA A 75 -2.15 -50.17 10.57
N GLY A 76 -1.90 -50.04 11.88
CA GLY A 76 -0.96 -50.91 12.62
C GLY A 76 0.52 -50.82 12.21
N ASP A 77 0.90 -49.88 11.36
CA ASP A 77 2.24 -49.81 10.76
C ASP A 77 3.11 -48.73 11.46
N LEU A 78 3.91 -49.17 12.43
CA LEU A 78 4.79 -48.31 13.25
C LEU A 78 5.82 -47.55 12.41
N ASP A 79 6.29 -48.15 11.31
CA ASP A 79 7.28 -47.54 10.43
C ASP A 79 6.69 -46.33 9.68
N ALA A 80 5.41 -46.41 9.29
CA ALA A 80 4.70 -45.30 8.66
C ALA A 80 4.50 -44.12 9.63
N ILE A 81 4.22 -44.39 10.91
CA ILE A 81 4.06 -43.36 11.93
C ILE A 81 5.42 -42.72 12.26
N ALA A 82 6.49 -43.52 12.36
CA ALA A 82 7.84 -43.02 12.58
C ALA A 82 8.34 -42.14 11.42
N ALA A 83 8.10 -42.54 10.17
CA ALA A 83 8.42 -41.74 9.00
C ALA A 83 7.67 -40.40 9.01
N ARG A 84 6.38 -40.43 9.35
CA ARG A 84 5.54 -39.22 9.44
C ARG A 84 5.98 -38.27 10.56
N LEU A 85 6.38 -38.80 11.71
CA LEU A 85 6.98 -38.04 12.81
C LEU A 85 8.26 -37.34 12.36
N GLY A 86 9.12 -38.03 11.61
CA GLY A 86 10.32 -37.45 11.01
C GLY A 86 10.02 -36.31 10.05
N GLU A 87 8.98 -36.44 9.22
CA GLU A 87 8.53 -35.37 8.32
C GLU A 87 8.07 -34.12 9.10
N MET A 88 7.27 -34.31 10.17
CA MET A 88 6.80 -33.21 11.00
C MET A 88 7.93 -32.54 11.79
N GLN A 89 8.93 -33.30 12.25
CA GLN A 89 10.14 -32.75 12.89
C GLN A 89 10.93 -31.86 11.93
N ALA A 90 11.15 -32.33 10.70
CA ALA A 90 11.83 -31.55 9.68
C ALA A 90 11.07 -30.25 9.35
N GLU A 91 9.74 -30.32 9.31
CA GLU A 91 8.90 -29.16 9.03
C GLU A 91 8.90 -28.14 10.18
N LEU A 92 8.87 -28.60 11.44
CA LEU A 92 9.04 -27.74 12.61
C LEU A 92 10.38 -27.00 12.61
N MET A 93 11.48 -27.67 12.22
CA MET A 93 12.79 -27.02 12.12
C MET A 93 12.79 -25.89 11.09
N ARG A 94 12.12 -26.08 9.93
CA ARG A 94 11.97 -25.03 8.92
C ARG A 94 11.13 -23.86 9.45
N LEU A 95 10.03 -24.14 10.15
CA LEU A 95 9.18 -23.11 10.75
C LEU A 95 9.92 -22.29 11.80
N ASN A 96 10.72 -22.93 12.66
CA ASN A 96 11.56 -22.23 13.64
C ASN A 96 12.59 -21.32 12.95
N ALA A 97 13.30 -21.82 11.94
CA ALA A 97 14.29 -21.04 11.20
C ALA A 97 13.67 -19.83 10.45
N LEU A 98 12.46 -19.99 9.91
CA LEU A 98 11.71 -18.89 9.32
C LEU A 98 11.32 -17.85 10.37
N GLY A 99 10.76 -18.28 11.50
CA GLY A 99 10.35 -17.42 12.60
C GLY A 99 11.49 -16.54 13.11
N GLU A 100 12.66 -17.11 13.36
CA GLU A 100 13.83 -16.34 13.76
C GLU A 100 14.25 -15.28 12.74
N ARG A 101 14.22 -15.64 11.45
CA ARG A 101 14.59 -14.71 10.38
C ARG A 101 13.64 -13.51 10.38
N LEU A 102 12.35 -13.75 10.55
CA LEU A 102 11.33 -12.70 10.61
C LEU A 102 11.50 -11.82 11.85
N VAL A 103 11.81 -12.39 13.01
CA VAL A 103 12.12 -11.62 14.25
C VAL A 103 13.35 -10.72 14.05
N ARG A 104 14.43 -11.25 13.47
CA ARG A 104 15.65 -10.46 13.18
C ARG A 104 15.40 -9.32 12.21
N MET A 105 14.61 -9.55 11.16
CA MET A 105 14.29 -8.52 10.16
C MET A 105 13.33 -7.45 10.69
N SER A 106 12.41 -7.82 11.59
CA SER A 106 11.40 -6.91 12.14
C SER A 106 11.87 -6.13 13.37
N GLY A 107 12.97 -6.52 14.01
CA GLY A 107 13.46 -5.92 15.24
C GLY A 107 12.54 -6.15 16.44
N LEU A 108 11.72 -7.22 16.40
CA LEU A 108 10.90 -7.65 17.53
C LEU A 108 11.77 -8.29 18.62
N SER A 109 11.30 -8.25 19.87
CA SER A 109 12.04 -8.79 21.02
C SER A 109 12.14 -10.32 20.92
N PRO A 110 13.36 -10.90 20.87
CA PRO A 110 13.55 -12.34 20.87
C PRO A 110 12.99 -13.04 22.11
N ALA A 111 12.80 -12.30 23.20
CA ALA A 111 12.28 -12.83 24.46
C ALA A 111 10.76 -13.08 24.45
N GLU A 112 10.01 -12.45 23.53
CA GLU A 112 8.55 -12.63 23.40
C GLU A 112 8.21 -13.68 22.33
N PHE A 113 9.13 -13.93 21.39
CA PHE A 113 9.00 -14.90 20.29
C PHE A 113 10.15 -15.91 20.30
N ASP A 114 10.18 -16.74 21.35
CA ASP A 114 11.16 -17.82 21.49
C ASP A 114 10.74 -19.06 20.69
N PHE A 115 11.53 -19.39 19.66
CA PHE A 115 11.36 -20.56 18.79
C PHE A 115 12.20 -21.79 19.21
N GLU A 116 13.15 -21.59 20.11
CA GLU A 116 14.12 -22.60 20.55
C GLU A 116 13.55 -23.45 21.69
N ASN A 117 12.83 -22.83 22.61
CA ASN A 117 12.26 -23.54 23.75
C ASN A 117 10.79 -23.94 23.49
N PRO A 118 10.44 -25.24 23.51
CA PRO A 118 9.04 -25.65 23.56
C PRO A 118 8.40 -25.22 24.90
N PRO A 119 7.07 -25.12 24.98
CA PRO A 119 6.39 -24.82 26.25
C PRO A 119 6.80 -25.82 27.33
N PRO A 120 7.00 -25.40 28.60
CA PRO A 120 7.34 -26.32 29.67
C PRO A 120 6.28 -27.43 29.78
N ARG A 121 6.70 -28.69 29.59
CA ARG A 121 5.89 -29.88 29.84
C ARG A 121 6.30 -30.47 31.19
N GLY A 122 5.33 -30.67 32.07
CA GLY A 122 5.53 -31.26 33.39
C GLY A 122 4.97 -32.67 33.48
N GLY A 123 5.59 -33.50 34.32
CA GLY A 123 5.14 -34.83 34.71
C GLY A 123 6.26 -35.59 35.44
N PRO A 124 5.95 -36.52 36.37
CA PRO A 124 6.96 -37.40 36.94
C PRO A 124 7.54 -38.30 35.84
N GLU A 125 8.83 -38.12 35.51
CA GLU A 125 9.56 -39.01 34.62
C GLU A 125 10.07 -40.23 35.38
N GLU A 126 9.39 -41.36 35.20
CA GLU A 126 9.94 -42.67 35.50
C GLU A 126 9.64 -43.60 34.31
N SER A 127 10.62 -43.82 33.42
CA SER A 127 10.80 -45.18 32.87
C SER A 127 12.09 -45.39 32.09
N PRO A 128 12.69 -46.60 32.20
CA PRO A 128 13.82 -47.04 31.41
C PRO A 128 13.40 -47.35 29.97
N VAL A 129 14.36 -47.26 29.04
CA VAL A 129 14.20 -47.50 27.59
C VAL A 129 13.36 -48.75 27.31
N ARG A 130 12.17 -48.55 26.73
CA ARG A 130 11.23 -49.59 26.28
C ARG A 130 10.67 -49.22 24.91
N ASP A 131 10.28 -50.23 24.13
CA ASP A 131 9.59 -50.06 22.86
C ASP A 131 8.34 -49.20 23.05
N TYR A 132 8.20 -48.16 22.23
CA TYR A 132 7.07 -47.25 22.27
C TYR A 132 5.76 -48.02 22.08
N THR A 133 4.84 -47.87 23.02
CA THR A 133 3.47 -48.36 22.80
C THR A 133 2.74 -47.43 21.83
N ILE A 134 1.79 -47.96 21.06
CA ILE A 134 0.93 -47.18 20.15
C ILE A 134 0.26 -46.00 20.88
N ARG A 135 -0.02 -46.16 22.19
CA ARG A 135 -0.63 -45.14 23.04
C ARG A 135 0.33 -44.00 23.41
N GLU A 136 1.59 -44.32 23.70
CA GLU A 136 2.64 -43.31 23.94
C GLU A 136 2.95 -42.55 22.66
N LEU A 137 3.01 -43.25 21.52
CA LEU A 137 3.23 -42.64 20.20
C LEU A 137 2.09 -41.69 19.81
N ALA A 138 0.84 -42.05 20.11
CA ALA A 138 -0.32 -41.18 19.92
C ALA A 138 -0.27 -39.93 20.82
N SER A 139 0.20 -40.07 22.05
CA SER A 139 0.41 -38.95 22.98
C SER A 139 1.49 -38.00 22.48
N GLU A 140 2.61 -38.55 21.98
CA GLU A 140 3.71 -37.78 21.40
C GLU A 140 3.27 -37.05 20.13
N LEU A 141 2.50 -37.72 19.26
CA LEU A 141 1.92 -37.10 18.07
C LEU A 141 0.98 -35.95 18.41
N SER A 142 0.06 -36.13 19.37
CA SER A 142 -0.85 -35.07 19.83
C SER A 142 -0.08 -33.87 20.38
N SER A 143 0.98 -34.16 21.11
CA SER A 143 1.92 -33.19 21.64
C SER A 143 2.64 -32.41 20.53
N MET A 144 3.07 -33.10 19.48
CA MET A 144 3.74 -32.50 18.33
C MET A 144 2.78 -31.60 17.53
N VAL A 145 1.56 -32.07 17.28
CA VAL A 145 0.51 -31.29 16.61
C VAL A 145 0.22 -30.00 17.37
N SER A 146 0.10 -30.07 18.70
CA SER A 146 -0.10 -28.87 19.52
C SER A 146 1.06 -27.89 19.42
N LEU A 147 2.31 -28.38 19.30
CA LEU A 147 3.49 -27.53 19.14
C LEU A 147 3.53 -26.86 17.76
N VAL A 148 3.25 -27.61 16.69
CA VAL A 148 3.13 -27.06 15.32
C VAL A 148 2.09 -25.94 15.27
N GLN A 149 0.91 -26.17 15.85
CA GLN A 149 -0.15 -25.17 15.90
C GLN A 149 0.26 -23.91 16.67
N ASP A 150 1.02 -24.06 17.77
CA ASP A 150 1.57 -22.91 18.50
C ASP A 150 2.57 -22.12 17.66
N ARG A 151 3.48 -22.80 16.95
CA ARG A 151 4.43 -22.16 16.05
C ARG A 151 3.74 -21.41 14.91
N GLN A 152 2.70 -21.99 14.32
CA GLN A 152 1.91 -21.34 13.27
C GLN A 152 1.25 -20.05 13.77
N ARG A 153 0.57 -20.06 14.92
CA ARG A 153 -0.05 -18.85 15.50
C ARG A 153 0.96 -17.74 15.77
N LYS A 154 2.17 -18.09 16.25
CA LYS A 154 3.23 -17.10 16.48
C LYS A 154 3.73 -16.47 15.18
N LEU A 155 3.83 -17.25 14.11
CA LEU A 155 4.23 -16.74 12.79
C LEU A 155 3.18 -15.79 12.19
N GLU A 156 1.89 -16.09 12.37
CA GLU A 156 0.79 -15.22 11.93
C GLU A 156 0.86 -13.83 12.57
N VAL A 157 1.12 -13.76 13.88
CA VAL A 157 1.29 -12.48 14.59
C VAL A 157 2.51 -11.70 14.08
N ILE A 158 3.63 -12.37 13.82
CA ILE A 158 4.83 -11.72 13.27
C ILE A 158 4.55 -11.18 11.86
N GLU A 159 3.84 -11.94 11.04
CA GLU A 159 3.40 -11.53 9.70
C GLU A 159 2.57 -10.25 9.77
N ASP A 160 1.55 -10.20 10.64
CA ASP A 160 0.70 -9.01 10.82
C ASP A 160 1.52 -7.77 11.19
N VAL A 161 2.45 -7.92 12.13
CA VAL A 161 3.30 -6.81 12.59
C VAL A 161 4.27 -6.34 11.50
N ILE A 162 4.84 -7.27 10.72
CA ILE A 162 5.71 -6.93 9.59
C ILE A 162 4.92 -6.20 8.51
N MET A 163 3.72 -6.68 8.18
CA MET A 163 2.85 -5.98 7.22
C MET A 163 2.50 -4.56 7.70
N GLU A 164 2.14 -4.39 8.98
CA GLU A 164 1.87 -3.07 9.54
C GLU A 164 3.09 -2.14 9.42
N LYS A 165 4.30 -2.66 9.70
CA LYS A 165 5.55 -1.93 9.55
C LYS A 165 5.86 -1.55 8.10
N ASP A 166 5.69 -2.47 7.16
CA ASP A 166 5.96 -2.20 5.74
C ASP A 166 4.96 -1.18 5.17
N LEU A 167 3.67 -1.32 5.51
CA LEU A 167 2.63 -0.38 5.11
C LEU A 167 2.88 1.02 5.71
N THR A 168 3.27 1.08 6.98
CA THR A 168 3.59 2.36 7.62
C THR A 168 4.85 3.00 7.06
N ALA A 169 5.89 2.22 6.75
CA ALA A 169 7.12 2.70 6.12
C ALA A 169 6.87 3.30 4.73
N GLN A 170 6.10 2.62 3.87
CA GLN A 170 5.71 3.12 2.54
C GLN A 170 4.79 4.35 2.60
N ALA A 171 4.08 4.53 3.73
CA ALA A 171 3.25 5.68 4.00
C ALA A 171 4.01 6.88 4.61
N VAL A 172 5.29 6.76 4.97
CA VAL A 172 6.09 7.90 5.44
C VAL A 172 6.54 8.74 4.24
N PRO A 173 6.17 10.03 4.18
CA PRO A 173 6.66 10.95 3.15
C PRO A 173 8.19 10.96 3.07
N THR A 174 8.77 10.44 1.99
CA THR A 174 10.22 10.41 1.79
C THR A 174 10.60 10.97 0.41
N GLY A 175 11.76 11.62 0.34
CA GLY A 175 12.24 12.29 -0.87
C GLY A 175 11.57 13.64 -1.14
N TRP A 176 11.92 14.25 -2.27
CA TRP A 176 11.46 15.59 -2.64
C TRP A 176 10.21 15.51 -3.54
N PRO A 177 9.28 16.49 -3.45
CA PRO A 177 8.08 16.53 -4.30
C PRO A 177 8.38 16.91 -5.76
N VAL A 178 9.64 17.23 -6.08
CA VAL A 178 10.14 17.55 -7.43
C VAL A 178 11.44 16.77 -7.69
N ARG A 179 11.66 16.37 -8.94
CA ARG A 179 12.88 15.62 -9.34
C ARG A 179 14.13 16.50 -9.43
N SER A 180 13.95 17.78 -9.72
CA SER A 180 15.04 18.75 -9.84
C SER A 180 14.57 20.12 -9.38
N GLY A 181 15.45 20.86 -8.72
CA GLY A 181 15.13 22.14 -8.12
C GLY A 181 15.95 22.42 -6.87
N TYR A 182 15.58 23.49 -6.16
CA TYR A 182 16.17 23.85 -4.88
C TYR A 182 15.14 24.48 -3.94
N VAL A 183 15.42 24.42 -2.65
CA VAL A 183 14.55 24.99 -1.61
C VAL A 183 14.70 26.51 -1.62
N THR A 184 13.60 27.22 -1.83
CA THR A 184 13.57 28.69 -1.81
C THR A 184 13.07 29.25 -0.49
N SER A 185 12.21 28.51 0.21
CA SER A 185 11.71 28.90 1.52
C SER A 185 11.49 27.69 2.41
N ARG A 186 11.88 27.82 3.68
CA ARG A 186 11.74 26.77 4.69
C ARG A 186 10.47 26.99 5.52
N PHE A 187 10.05 25.95 6.23
CA PHE A 187 8.98 26.00 7.22
C PHE A 187 9.36 26.93 8.39
N GLY A 188 8.39 27.64 8.95
CA GLY A 188 8.58 28.48 10.14
C GLY A 188 8.36 29.98 9.94
N PHE A 189 8.73 30.78 10.95
CA PHE A 189 8.56 32.24 10.91
C PHE A 189 9.52 32.89 9.91
N ARG A 190 8.96 33.72 9.02
CA ARG A 190 9.71 34.56 8.08
C ARG A 190 9.10 35.95 7.93
N VAL A 191 9.86 36.88 7.38
CA VAL A 191 9.31 38.16 6.91
C VAL A 191 8.60 37.90 5.58
N HIS A 192 7.32 38.25 5.50
CA HIS A 192 6.50 38.06 4.33
C HIS A 192 7.07 38.88 3.16
N PRO A 193 7.38 38.29 2.00
CA PRO A 193 8.10 38.98 0.92
C PRO A 193 7.33 40.18 0.36
N ILE A 194 5.99 40.08 0.30
CA ILE A 194 5.12 41.16 -0.19
C ILE A 194 4.75 42.17 0.92
N ARG A 195 4.30 41.71 2.09
CA ARG A 195 3.76 42.58 3.15
C ARG A 195 4.82 43.12 4.13
N LYS A 196 6.06 42.65 4.05
CA LYS A 196 7.17 42.97 4.98
C LYS A 196 6.83 42.75 6.48
N SER A 197 5.80 41.95 6.76
CA SER A 197 5.34 41.62 8.12
C SER A 197 5.77 40.21 8.52
N ARG A 198 5.84 39.92 9.82
CA ARG A 198 6.13 38.57 10.30
C ARG A 198 4.99 37.62 9.91
N SER A 199 5.29 36.56 9.16
CA SER A 199 4.35 35.54 8.70
C SER A 199 4.91 34.16 9.01
N PHE A 200 4.05 33.21 9.36
CA PHE A 200 4.43 31.82 9.52
C PHE A 200 4.26 31.10 8.18
N HIS A 201 5.30 30.37 7.75
CA HIS A 201 5.26 29.56 6.54
C HIS A 201 4.95 28.11 6.92
N THR A 202 3.81 27.62 6.45
CA THR A 202 3.23 26.31 6.81
C THR A 202 3.83 25.12 6.05
N GLY A 203 4.78 25.38 5.16
CA GLY A 203 5.40 24.35 4.33
C GLY A 203 6.82 24.72 3.90
N VAL A 204 7.29 24.04 2.86
CA VAL A 204 8.58 24.26 2.20
C VAL A 204 8.32 24.55 0.73
N ASP A 205 8.98 25.57 0.20
CA ASP A 205 8.84 25.98 -1.20
C ASP A 205 10.00 25.40 -2.02
N PHE A 206 9.68 24.58 -3.02
CA PHE A 206 10.65 23.98 -3.95
C PHE A 206 10.56 24.67 -5.31
N ALA A 207 11.56 25.47 -5.66
CA ALA A 207 11.63 26.07 -6.99
C ALA A 207 12.08 25.03 -8.01
N SER A 208 11.37 24.99 -9.13
CA SER A 208 11.65 24.12 -10.27
C SER A 208 11.05 24.76 -11.51
N PRO A 209 11.55 24.48 -12.73
CA PRO A 209 10.96 25.02 -13.96
C PRO A 209 9.45 24.80 -14.03
N ARG A 210 8.72 25.77 -14.59
CA ARG A 210 7.28 25.64 -14.80
C ARG A 210 7.00 24.45 -15.71
N GLY A 211 5.99 23.64 -15.37
CA GLY A 211 5.64 22.41 -16.08
C GLY A 211 6.42 21.16 -15.62
N SER A 212 7.44 21.31 -14.77
CA SER A 212 8.16 20.17 -14.18
C SER A 212 7.22 19.20 -13.47
N PRO A 213 7.53 17.90 -13.40
CA PRO A 213 6.69 16.93 -12.70
C PRO A 213 6.71 17.16 -11.18
N VAL A 214 5.52 17.23 -10.59
CA VAL A 214 5.30 17.12 -9.15
C VAL A 214 4.96 15.66 -8.83
N ILE A 215 5.66 15.07 -7.88
CA ILE A 215 5.54 13.65 -7.55
C ILE A 215 5.02 13.43 -6.13
N ALA A 216 4.23 12.37 -5.94
CA ALA A 216 3.84 11.90 -4.62
C ALA A 216 5.08 11.43 -3.84
N VAL A 217 5.20 11.82 -2.57
CA VAL A 217 6.37 11.48 -1.74
C VAL A 217 6.16 10.22 -0.90
N ALA A 218 4.94 9.68 -0.90
CA ALA A 218 4.56 8.42 -0.26
C ALA A 218 3.27 7.88 -0.90
N ASP A 219 2.99 6.61 -0.67
CA ASP A 219 1.76 5.95 -1.12
C ASP A 219 0.54 6.51 -0.37
N GLY A 220 -0.60 6.66 -1.06
CA GLY A 220 -1.79 7.18 -0.42
C GLY A 220 -3.00 7.35 -1.35
N VAL A 221 -4.01 8.03 -0.82
CA VAL A 221 -5.26 8.33 -1.53
C VAL A 221 -5.43 9.84 -1.64
N VAL A 222 -5.74 10.32 -2.84
CA VAL A 222 -6.04 11.73 -3.08
C VAL A 222 -7.33 12.10 -2.36
N THR A 223 -7.24 13.00 -1.39
CA THR A 223 -8.38 13.51 -0.61
C THR A 223 -8.90 14.85 -1.12
N PHE A 224 -8.09 15.59 -1.87
CA PHE A 224 -8.51 16.81 -2.54
C PHE A 224 -7.73 16.99 -3.84
N SER A 225 -8.39 17.40 -4.92
CA SER A 225 -7.72 17.86 -6.14
C SER A 225 -8.53 18.97 -6.80
N GLY A 226 -8.09 20.21 -6.63
CA GLY A 226 -8.86 21.36 -7.10
C GLY A 226 -8.16 22.69 -6.84
N ARG A 227 -8.94 23.77 -6.84
CA ARG A 227 -8.45 25.11 -6.52
C ARG A 227 -8.92 25.53 -5.13
N GLN A 228 -8.02 26.06 -4.31
CA GLN A 228 -8.34 26.52 -2.96
C GLN A 228 -7.58 27.81 -2.61
N GLY A 229 -8.31 28.93 -2.57
CA GLY A 229 -7.82 30.22 -2.06
C GLY A 229 -6.38 30.57 -2.48
N GLY A 230 -5.55 30.92 -1.50
CA GLY A 230 -4.15 31.30 -1.71
C GLY A 230 -3.26 30.18 -2.28
N TYR A 231 -3.59 28.92 -2.03
CA TYR A 231 -2.84 27.77 -2.54
C TYR A 231 -2.95 27.58 -4.06
N GLY A 232 -3.94 28.22 -4.70
CA GLY A 232 -4.17 28.04 -6.13
C GLY A 232 -4.64 26.62 -6.42
N ARG A 233 -4.11 26.00 -7.48
CA ARG A 233 -4.36 24.57 -7.76
C ARG A 233 -3.51 23.73 -6.82
N MET A 234 -4.15 22.78 -6.16
CA MET A 234 -3.49 21.91 -5.19
C MET A 234 -4.04 20.49 -5.18
N VAL A 235 -3.22 19.58 -4.66
CA VAL A 235 -3.56 18.18 -4.40
C VAL A 235 -3.24 17.88 -2.93
N ASP A 236 -4.17 17.28 -2.19
CA ASP A 236 -3.91 16.71 -0.86
C ASP A 236 -3.99 15.18 -0.94
N ILE A 237 -2.95 14.50 -0.47
CA ILE A 237 -2.87 13.03 -0.40
C ILE A 237 -2.83 12.59 1.06
N ARG A 238 -3.72 11.68 1.45
CA ARG A 238 -3.75 11.04 2.77
C ARG A 238 -3.02 9.71 2.72
N HIS A 239 -2.14 9.49 3.70
CA HIS A 239 -1.32 8.30 3.85
C HIS A 239 -1.84 7.40 4.99
N VAL A 240 -1.44 6.12 5.00
CA VAL A 240 -1.88 5.10 5.98
C VAL A 240 -1.55 5.50 7.42
N ASN A 241 -0.42 6.16 7.65
CA ASN A 241 0.00 6.65 8.97
C ASN A 241 -0.76 7.89 9.48
N GLY A 242 -1.83 8.31 8.79
CA GLY A 242 -2.66 9.46 9.16
C GLY A 242 -2.07 10.84 8.79
N LEU A 243 -0.90 10.87 8.13
CA LEU A 243 -0.36 12.10 7.56
C LEU A 243 -1.11 12.50 6.29
N VAL A 244 -1.13 13.80 6.03
CA VAL A 244 -1.59 14.35 4.74
C VAL A 244 -0.45 15.17 4.14
N THR A 245 -0.13 14.94 2.88
CA THR A 245 0.81 15.78 2.13
C THR A 245 0.05 16.69 1.18
N ARG A 246 0.45 17.97 1.14
CA ARG A 246 -0.15 18.99 0.28
C ARG A 246 0.83 19.46 -0.76
N TYR A 247 0.35 19.58 -2.00
CA TYR A 247 1.10 20.05 -3.16
C TYR A 247 0.35 21.21 -3.79
N ALA A 248 0.83 22.44 -3.58
CA ALA A 248 0.13 23.65 -4.00
C ALA A 248 0.90 24.47 -5.04
N HIS A 249 0.21 25.49 -5.56
CA HIS A 249 0.64 26.35 -6.66
C HIS A 249 0.83 25.64 -8.00
N ASN A 250 0.21 24.47 -8.17
CA ASN A 250 0.32 23.64 -9.37
C ASN A 250 -0.14 24.41 -10.62
N GLN A 251 0.42 24.05 -11.78
CA GLN A 251 -0.08 24.50 -13.08
C GLN A 251 -1.31 23.68 -13.47
N GLU A 252 -1.23 22.36 -13.34
CA GLU A 252 -2.31 21.40 -13.55
C GLU A 252 -2.20 20.28 -12.52
N ASN A 253 -3.36 19.77 -12.11
CA ASN A 253 -3.45 18.53 -11.33
C ASN A 253 -3.75 17.40 -12.32
N LEU A 254 -3.04 16.28 -12.18
CA LEU A 254 -3.15 15.11 -13.06
C LEU A 254 -3.90 13.95 -12.39
N VAL A 255 -4.38 14.17 -11.18
CA VAL A 255 -5.10 13.18 -10.36
C VAL A 255 -6.40 13.78 -9.85
N VAL A 256 -7.35 12.90 -9.51
CA VAL A 256 -8.69 13.26 -9.02
C VAL A 256 -8.91 12.72 -7.60
N GLU A 257 -9.89 13.28 -6.89
CA GLU A 257 -10.28 12.82 -5.56
C GLU A 257 -10.69 11.34 -5.57
N GLY A 258 -10.28 10.59 -4.55
CA GLY A 258 -10.47 9.14 -4.43
C GLY A 258 -9.44 8.29 -5.16
N GLN A 259 -8.57 8.88 -6.00
CA GLN A 259 -7.54 8.13 -6.71
C GLN A 259 -6.43 7.63 -5.77
N MET A 260 -6.05 6.37 -5.89
CA MET A 260 -4.84 5.84 -5.27
C MET A 260 -3.60 6.28 -6.04
N VAL A 261 -2.56 6.68 -5.31
CA VAL A 261 -1.29 7.14 -5.86
C VAL A 261 -0.13 6.42 -5.19
N ARG A 262 0.91 6.13 -5.96
CA ARG A 262 2.17 5.55 -5.45
C ARG A 262 3.23 6.61 -5.29
N GLN A 263 4.17 6.37 -4.37
CA GLN A 263 5.39 7.14 -4.25
C GLN A 263 6.09 7.27 -5.61
N GLY A 264 6.55 8.49 -5.92
CA GLY A 264 7.21 8.81 -7.19
C GLY A 264 6.26 9.01 -8.37
N GLN A 265 4.97 8.70 -8.23
CA GLN A 265 3.97 8.93 -9.28
C GLN A 265 3.81 10.42 -9.53
N LYS A 266 3.76 10.81 -10.81
CA LYS A 266 3.46 12.19 -11.21
C LYS A 266 2.00 12.50 -10.91
N ILE A 267 1.76 13.50 -10.06
CA ILE A 267 0.42 13.88 -9.59
C ILE A 267 -0.02 15.26 -10.08
N ALA A 268 0.93 16.12 -10.44
CA ALA A 268 0.68 17.47 -10.91
C ALA A 268 1.90 17.98 -11.71
N THR A 269 1.81 19.22 -12.19
CA THR A 269 2.98 19.95 -12.72
C THR A 269 3.21 21.27 -11.99
N VAL A 270 4.48 21.65 -11.91
CA VAL A 270 4.93 22.87 -11.22
C VAL A 270 4.33 24.09 -11.89
N GLY A 271 3.75 24.98 -11.10
CA GLY A 271 3.11 26.19 -11.59
C GLY A 271 3.45 27.41 -10.74
N SER A 272 2.60 28.43 -10.90
CA SER A 272 2.63 29.67 -10.13
C SER A 272 1.19 30.16 -9.90
N SER A 273 0.28 29.23 -9.61
CA SER A 273 -1.14 29.56 -9.38
C SER A 273 -1.39 30.05 -7.95
N GLY A 274 -2.51 30.74 -7.69
CA GLY A 274 -2.80 31.28 -6.36
C GLY A 274 -1.95 32.50 -6.04
N THR A 275 -1.39 32.56 -4.83
CA THR A 275 -0.55 33.69 -4.37
C THR A 275 0.96 33.49 -4.58
N ALA A 276 1.34 32.57 -5.48
CA ALA A 276 2.74 32.31 -5.82
C ALA A 276 3.39 33.50 -6.56
N THR A 277 4.63 33.84 -6.19
CA THR A 277 5.42 34.92 -6.82
C THR A 277 6.28 34.45 -7.99
N GLY A 278 6.29 33.15 -8.29
CA GLY A 278 7.07 32.54 -9.37
C GLY A 278 6.89 31.02 -9.40
N PRO A 279 7.50 30.31 -10.38
CA PRO A 279 7.36 28.85 -10.49
C PRO A 279 7.96 28.08 -9.30
N HIS A 280 7.11 27.43 -8.50
CA HIS A 280 7.51 26.54 -7.41
C HIS A 280 6.37 25.61 -6.99
N VAL A 281 6.70 24.59 -6.19
CA VAL A 281 5.74 23.79 -5.44
C VAL A 281 5.80 24.21 -3.99
N HIS A 282 4.66 24.59 -3.43
CA HIS A 282 4.52 24.72 -1.99
C HIS A 282 4.10 23.37 -1.41
N PHE A 283 4.95 22.81 -0.55
CA PHE A 283 4.78 21.48 0.01
C PHE A 283 4.56 21.53 1.53
N GLU A 284 3.45 20.98 2.01
CA GLU A 284 3.16 20.86 3.44
C GLU A 284 3.03 19.39 3.84
N VAL A 285 3.41 19.09 5.09
CA VAL A 285 3.05 17.84 5.77
C VAL A 285 2.11 18.21 6.91
N LEU A 286 0.93 17.60 6.94
CA LEU A 286 -0.08 17.83 7.97
C LEU A 286 -0.23 16.57 8.82
N LYS A 287 -0.16 16.74 10.14
CA LYS A 287 -0.45 15.71 11.13
C LYS A 287 -1.66 16.17 11.94
N ASN A 288 -2.74 15.39 11.95
CA ASN A 288 -3.99 15.74 12.64
C ASN A 288 -4.53 17.14 12.26
N GLY A 289 -4.44 17.49 10.97
CA GLY A 289 -4.89 18.78 10.44
C GLY A 289 -3.96 19.97 10.73
N LYS A 290 -2.83 19.77 11.42
CA LYS A 290 -1.85 20.84 11.71
C LYS A 290 -0.59 20.65 10.87
N ALA A 291 -0.13 21.73 10.25
CA ALA A 291 1.14 21.73 9.51
C ALA A 291 2.33 21.49 10.45
N VAL A 292 3.20 20.57 10.05
CA VAL A 292 4.45 20.23 10.73
C VAL A 292 5.62 20.43 9.78
N ASP A 293 6.84 20.61 10.32
CA ASP A 293 8.04 20.81 9.50
C ASP A 293 8.26 19.61 8.55
N PRO A 294 8.16 19.81 7.22
CA PRO A 294 8.35 18.75 6.24
C PRO A 294 9.75 18.13 6.28
N PHE A 295 10.79 18.88 6.67
CA PHE A 295 12.17 18.37 6.75
C PHE A 295 12.38 17.29 7.82
N ARG A 296 11.40 17.06 8.70
CA ARG A 296 11.42 15.92 9.62
C ARG A 296 11.09 14.58 8.93
N TYR A 297 10.56 14.62 7.72
CA TYR A 297 10.07 13.47 6.97
C TYR A 297 10.84 13.28 5.66
N ILE A 298 11.10 14.37 4.94
CA ILE A 298 11.87 14.33 3.70
C ILE A 298 13.37 14.27 4.03
N ASP A 299 13.97 13.10 3.83
CA ASP A 299 15.40 12.92 4.05
C ASP A 299 16.22 13.80 3.09
N ARG A 300 17.43 14.19 3.51
CA ARG A 300 18.25 15.17 2.78
C ARG A 300 18.82 14.56 1.50
N SER A 301 18.30 15.05 0.38
CA SER A 301 18.77 14.91 -1.02
C SER A 301 18.12 13.75 -1.79
N PRO A 302 17.87 13.90 -3.11
CA PRO A 302 17.42 12.80 -3.95
C PRO A 302 18.46 11.68 -3.93
N SER A 303 18.09 10.51 -3.44
CA SER A 303 18.92 9.31 -3.55
C SER A 303 19.20 9.02 -5.03
N PRO A 304 20.48 8.94 -5.45
CA PRO A 304 20.83 8.55 -6.81
C PRO A 304 20.69 7.03 -6.90
N ILE A 305 19.47 6.55 -7.14
CA ILE A 305 19.24 5.18 -7.58
C ILE A 305 18.42 5.31 -8.87
N LEU A 306 18.92 4.70 -9.94
CA LEU A 306 18.50 4.77 -11.36
C LEU A 306 19.27 5.77 -12.24
N ALA A 307 20.60 5.78 -12.14
CA ALA A 307 21.48 6.21 -13.23
C ALA A 307 22.65 5.22 -13.40
N SER A 308 22.33 3.96 -13.65
CA SER A 308 23.25 3.00 -14.26
C SER A 308 22.41 1.89 -14.86
N ASN A 309 22.27 1.90 -16.19
CA ASN A 309 21.97 0.75 -17.09
C ASN A 309 21.57 1.29 -18.48
N ALA A 310 22.28 2.31 -18.96
CA ALA A 310 22.18 2.80 -20.31
C ALA A 310 23.59 3.18 -20.77
N ASP A 311 24.48 2.17 -20.82
CA ASP A 311 25.74 2.19 -21.55
C ASP A 311 26.33 0.76 -21.52
N GLU A 312 25.66 -0.18 -22.20
CA GLU A 312 26.29 -1.44 -22.63
C GLU A 312 25.46 -2.08 -23.76
N GLN A 313 25.37 -1.36 -24.88
CA GLN A 313 25.05 -1.94 -26.20
C GLN A 313 25.37 -0.96 -27.33
N SER A 314 26.63 -0.53 -27.40
CA SER A 314 27.26 -0.05 -28.63
C SER A 314 28.78 -0.06 -28.45
N GLY A 315 29.38 -1.19 -28.82
CA GLY A 315 30.81 -1.44 -28.83
C GLY A 315 31.08 -2.80 -29.42
#